data_AF-A0A1E1WM08-F1
#
_entry.id   AF-A0A1E1WM08-F1
#
_cell.length_a   1.000
_cell.length_b   1.000
_cell.length_c   1.000
_cell.angle_alpha   90.00
_cell.angle_beta   90.00
_cell.angle_gamma   90.00
#
_symmetry.space_group_name_H-M   'P 1'
#
loop_
_entity.id
_entity.type
_entity.pdbx_description
1 polymer ?
#
loop_
_entity_poly.entity_id
_entity_poly.type
_entity_poly.pdbx_seq_one_letter_code
_entity_poly.pdbx_strand_id
1 'polypeptide(L)'
;PARAALHKLLLLLRGKDASDIFCEPVDLLEVPDYSSVVKHPMDLSTMGKKLDRGAYSTIDDVEADFNLMIDNCLTYNNKDTVFYKAGIKMREQCLPIFRQARRDVIAAGMTELAGNGDSSLSPERRRRS
;
A
#
# COMPACT_ATOMS: atom_id res chain seq x y z
N PRO A 1 12.86 -11.10 -11.31
CA PRO A 1 11.42 -11.49 -11.30
C PRO A 1 10.65 -10.88 -10.12
N ALA A 2 11.05 -11.18 -8.87
CA ALA A 2 10.34 -10.70 -7.68
C ALA A 2 10.32 -9.17 -7.54
N ARG A 3 11.50 -8.53 -7.60
CA ARG A 3 11.63 -7.07 -7.58
C ARG A 3 10.79 -6.39 -8.68
N ALA A 4 10.77 -6.95 -9.90
CA ALA A 4 9.98 -6.40 -11.01
C ALA A 4 8.46 -6.49 -10.74
N ALA A 5 7.99 -7.56 -10.10
CA ALA A 5 6.59 -7.69 -9.70
C ALA A 5 6.19 -6.65 -8.65
N LEU A 6 7.04 -6.40 -7.65
CA LEU A 6 6.79 -5.36 -6.64
C LEU A 6 6.83 -3.95 -7.24
N HIS A 7 7.76 -3.66 -8.16
CA HIS A 7 7.75 -2.38 -8.90
C HIS A 7 6.46 -2.22 -9.72
N LYS A 8 6.03 -3.27 -10.42
CA LYS A 8 4.77 -3.26 -11.18
C LYS A 8 3.58 -3.00 -10.26
N LEU A 9 3.54 -3.63 -9.08
CA LEU A 9 2.51 -3.37 -8.07
C LEU A 9 2.52 -1.89 -7.67
N LEU A 10 3.67 -1.34 -7.27
CA LEU A 10 3.76 0.06 -6.86
C LEU A 10 3.37 1.03 -7.99
N LEU A 11 3.73 0.73 -9.24
CA LEU A 11 3.31 1.52 -10.41
C LEU A 11 1.79 1.54 -10.57
N LEU A 12 1.12 0.39 -10.37
CA LEU A 12 -0.33 0.30 -10.44
C LEU A 12 -1.01 1.07 -9.30
N LEU A 13 -0.43 1.07 -8.10
CA LEU A 13 -0.91 1.89 -6.97
C LEU A 13 -0.79 3.38 -7.29
N ARG A 14 0.37 3.84 -7.79
CA ARG A 14 0.57 5.24 -8.22
C ARG A 14 -0.45 5.67 -9.28
N GLY A 15 -0.78 4.79 -10.23
CA GLY A 15 -1.81 5.05 -11.23
C GLY A 15 -3.23 5.24 -10.68
N LYS A 16 -3.48 5.02 -9.38
CA LYS A 16 -4.76 5.30 -8.71
C LYS A 16 -4.78 6.63 -7.95
N ASP A 17 -3.63 7.22 -7.68
CA ASP A 17 -3.53 8.54 -7.06
C ASP A 17 -3.66 9.67 -8.09
N ALA A 18 -4.85 9.80 -8.69
CA ALA A 18 -5.09 10.73 -9.78
C ALA A 18 -5.02 12.22 -9.41
N SER A 19 -4.93 12.53 -8.11
CA SER A 19 -4.88 13.91 -7.59
C SER A 19 -3.55 14.22 -6.90
N ASP A 20 -2.55 13.34 -7.02
CA ASP A 20 -1.22 13.50 -6.43
C ASP A 20 -1.28 13.81 -4.92
N ILE A 21 -2.24 13.19 -4.21
CA ILE A 21 -2.45 13.42 -2.77
C ILE A 21 -1.45 12.61 -1.93
N PHE A 22 -1.07 11.43 -2.42
CA PHE A 22 -0.24 10.45 -1.72
C PHE A 22 1.13 10.29 -2.38
N CYS A 23 1.43 11.10 -3.39
CA CYS A 23 2.60 10.93 -4.25
C CYS A 23 3.91 11.24 -3.51
N GLU A 24 3.91 12.24 -2.62
CA GLU A 24 5.08 12.74 -1.88
C GLU A 24 4.77 12.90 -0.38
N PRO A 25 5.79 13.02 0.49
CA PRO A 25 5.58 13.27 1.91
C PRO A 25 4.79 14.54 2.16
N VAL A 26 3.97 14.55 3.22
CA VAL A 26 3.30 15.78 3.70
C VAL A 26 4.35 16.81 4.09
N ASP A 27 4.23 18.02 3.55
CA ASP A 27 5.12 19.13 3.87
C ASP A 27 4.78 19.70 5.27
N LEU A 28 5.73 19.58 6.20
CA LEU A 28 5.56 20.05 7.58
C LEU A 28 5.66 21.58 7.70
N LEU A 29 6.13 22.29 6.68
CA LEU A 29 6.04 23.76 6.65
C LEU A 29 4.60 24.20 6.39
N GLU A 30 3.90 23.49 5.50
CA GLU A 30 2.49 23.74 5.17
C GLU A 30 1.54 23.13 6.22
N VAL A 31 1.93 22.02 6.85
CA VAL A 31 1.14 21.29 7.84
C VAL A 31 1.93 21.04 9.14
N PRO A 32 2.18 22.09 9.96
CA PRO A 32 3.11 22.02 11.09
C PRO A 32 2.70 21.05 12.20
N ASP A 33 1.41 20.83 12.38
CA ASP A 33 0.86 19.96 13.42
C ASP A 33 0.82 18.48 13.03
N TYR A 34 1.14 18.12 11.77
CA TYR A 34 1.04 16.75 11.26
C TYR A 34 1.84 15.76 12.10
N SER A 35 3.07 16.12 12.48
CA SER A 35 3.97 15.27 13.29
C SER A 35 3.47 15.05 14.74
N SER A 36 2.57 15.90 15.22
CA SER A 36 1.95 15.74 16.55
C SER A 36 0.91 14.61 16.55
N VAL A 37 0.28 14.35 15.40
CA VAL A 37 -0.76 13.33 15.21
C VAL A 37 -0.19 12.05 14.58
N VAL A 38 0.51 12.19 13.46
CA VAL A 38 1.06 11.07 12.67
C VAL A 38 2.50 10.80 13.07
N LYS A 39 2.76 9.58 13.58
CA LYS A 39 4.08 9.18 14.11
C LYS A 39 4.97 8.48 13.10
N HIS A 40 4.37 7.85 12.10
CA HIS A 40 5.09 7.12 11.06
C HIS A 40 4.59 7.57 9.68
N PRO A 41 5.03 8.74 9.17
CA PRO A 41 4.65 9.22 7.84
C PRO A 41 5.00 8.20 6.76
N MET A 42 4.16 8.10 5.74
CA MET A 42 4.37 7.25 4.57
C MET A 42 3.68 7.85 3.35
N ASP A 43 4.28 7.68 2.18
CA ASP A 43 3.84 8.17 0.88
C ASP A 43 4.42 7.28 -0.24
N LEU A 44 3.90 7.41 -1.46
CA LEU A 44 4.27 6.56 -2.60
C LEU A 44 5.71 6.79 -3.10
N SER A 45 6.32 7.96 -2.88
CA SER A 45 7.74 8.21 -3.21
C SER A 45 8.64 7.52 -2.20
N THR A 46 8.32 7.60 -0.91
CA THR A 46 9.00 6.88 0.17
C THR A 46 8.89 5.37 0.01
N MET A 47 7.71 4.85 -0.32
CA MET A 47 7.55 3.42 -0.67
C MET A 47 8.43 3.02 -1.85
N GLY A 48 8.53 3.88 -2.88
CA GLY A 48 9.45 3.67 -4.00
C GLY A 48 10.91 3.58 -3.57
N LYS A 49 11.36 4.51 -2.74
CA LYS A 49 12.73 4.52 -2.17
C LYS A 49 13.00 3.28 -1.31
N LYS A 50 12.02 2.83 -0.51
CA LYS A 50 12.11 1.60 0.31
C LYS A 50 12.26 0.36 -0.59
N LEU A 51 11.40 0.25 -1.60
CA LEU A 51 11.45 -0.81 -2.58
C LEU A 51 12.80 -0.82 -3.32
N ASP A 52 13.32 0.35 -3.68
CA ASP A 52 14.58 0.46 -4.39
C ASP A 52 15.77 -0.03 -3.58
N ARG A 53 15.73 0.21 -2.27
CA ARG A 53 16.72 -0.27 -1.29
C ARG A 53 16.53 -1.73 -0.87
N GLY A 54 15.53 -2.42 -1.42
CA GLY A 54 15.25 -3.82 -1.09
C GLY A 54 14.57 -4.02 0.27
N ALA A 55 13.89 -3.01 0.80
CA ALA A 55 13.21 -3.09 2.10
C ALA A 55 11.91 -3.92 2.06
N TYR A 56 11.44 -4.34 0.88
CA TYR A 56 10.27 -5.18 0.72
C TYR A 56 10.67 -6.53 0.14
N SER A 57 10.30 -7.59 0.84
CA SER A 57 10.51 -8.98 0.42
C SER A 57 9.24 -9.59 -0.15
N THR A 58 8.08 -9.07 0.24
CA THR A 58 6.76 -9.62 -0.09
C THR A 58 5.75 -8.55 -0.51
N ILE A 59 4.62 -8.98 -1.09
CA ILE A 59 3.47 -8.11 -1.32
C ILE A 59 2.90 -7.57 0.00
N ASP A 60 2.94 -8.36 1.09
CA ASP A 60 2.45 -7.94 2.41
C ASP A 60 3.26 -6.74 2.94
N ASP A 61 4.57 -6.67 2.70
CA ASP A 61 5.38 -5.52 3.12
C ASP A 61 4.96 -4.22 2.40
N VAL A 62 4.64 -4.32 1.10
CA VAL A 62 4.13 -3.19 0.31
C VAL A 62 2.73 -2.78 0.78
N GLU A 63 1.86 -3.76 1.05
CA GLU A 63 0.50 -3.53 1.53
C GLU A 63 0.49 -2.91 2.93
N ALA A 64 1.42 -3.29 3.81
CA ALA A 64 1.56 -2.71 5.14
C ALA A 64 1.86 -1.21 5.10
N ASP A 65 2.83 -0.77 4.30
CA ASP A 65 3.15 0.65 4.15
C ASP A 65 2.03 1.41 3.39
N PHE A 66 1.38 0.77 2.42
CA PHE A 66 0.20 1.35 1.77
C PHE A 66 -0.92 1.60 2.78
N ASN A 67 -1.23 0.61 3.63
CA ASN A 67 -2.24 0.75 4.66
C ASN A 67 -1.87 1.82 5.68
N LEU A 68 -0.61 1.87 6.11
CA LEU A 68 -0.09 2.92 6.99
C LEU A 68 -0.31 4.31 6.39
N MET A 69 0.02 4.50 5.11
CA MET A 69 -0.22 5.76 4.38
C MET A 69 -1.70 6.16 4.41
N ILE A 70 -2.62 5.21 4.14
CA ILE A 70 -4.05 5.50 4.21
C ILE A 70 -4.50 5.77 5.65
N ASP A 71 -4.08 4.97 6.63
CA ASP A 71 -4.46 5.14 8.03
C ASP A 71 -3.99 6.47 8.61
N ASN A 72 -2.79 6.92 8.24
CA ASN A 72 -2.30 8.26 8.57
C ASN A 72 -3.21 9.34 7.99
N CYS A 73 -3.60 9.21 6.72
CA CYS A 73 -4.52 10.15 6.07
C CYS A 73 -5.88 10.21 6.78
N LEU A 74 -6.47 9.05 7.13
CA LEU A 74 -7.77 8.97 7.77
C LEU A 74 -7.73 9.41 9.25
N THR A 75 -6.59 9.26 9.91
CA THR A 75 -6.37 9.68 11.29
C THR A 75 -6.22 11.18 11.39
N TYR A 76 -5.45 11.79 10.48
CA TYR A 76 -5.21 13.23 10.49
C TYR A 76 -6.40 14.04 9.97
N ASN A 77 -7.05 13.58 8.89
CA ASN A 77 -8.09 14.36 8.21
C ASN A 77 -9.50 14.06 8.74
N ASN A 78 -10.32 15.11 8.86
CA ASN A 78 -11.75 14.94 9.19
C ASN A 78 -12.52 14.23 8.06
N LYS A 79 -13.54 13.44 8.42
CA LYS A 79 -14.33 12.60 7.50
C LYS A 79 -14.98 13.36 6.33
N ASP A 80 -15.29 14.64 6.54
CA ASP A 80 -15.95 15.47 5.54
C ASP A 80 -14.99 16.07 4.49
N THR A 81 -13.68 16.01 4.76
CA THR A 81 -12.65 16.57 3.87
C THR A 81 -12.47 15.76 2.59
N VAL A 82 -11.96 16.43 1.55
CA VAL A 82 -11.59 15.78 0.28
C VAL A 82 -10.49 14.73 0.48
N PHE A 83 -9.54 14.97 1.39
CA PHE A 83 -8.44 14.06 1.67
C PHE A 83 -8.92 12.76 2.31
N TYR A 84 -9.80 12.83 3.32
CA TYR A 84 -10.36 11.63 3.94
C TYR A 84 -11.13 10.79 2.91
N LYS A 85 -11.99 11.42 2.11
CA LYS A 85 -12.75 10.76 1.04
C LYS A 85 -11.83 10.14 -0.02
N ALA A 86 -10.74 10.83 -0.38
CA ALA A 86 -9.72 10.32 -1.28
C ALA A 86 -9.00 9.08 -0.69
N GLY A 87 -8.67 9.09 0.60
CA GLY A 87 -8.06 7.94 1.28
C GLY A 87 -8.95 6.69 1.25
N ILE A 88 -10.25 6.84 1.51
CA ILE A 88 -11.22 5.74 1.39
C ILE A 88 -11.28 5.22 -0.04
N LYS A 89 -11.43 6.12 -1.02
CA LYS A 89 -11.49 5.74 -2.43
C LYS A 89 -10.21 5.02 -2.89
N MET A 90 -9.04 5.52 -2.49
CA MET A 90 -7.75 4.92 -2.82
C MET A 90 -7.64 3.50 -2.26
N ARG A 91 -8.04 3.28 -1.00
CA ARG A 91 -8.10 1.95 -0.37
C ARG A 91 -8.98 0.99 -1.15
N GLU A 92 -10.21 1.40 -1.47
CA GLU A 92 -11.16 0.57 -2.22
C GLU A 92 -10.66 0.20 -3.61
N GLN A 93 -10.09 1.17 -4.33
CA GLN A 93 -9.59 0.96 -5.69
C GLN A 93 -8.32 0.11 -5.76
N CYS A 94 -7.48 0.14 -4.72
CA CYS A 94 -6.23 -0.62 -4.68
C CYS A 94 -6.38 -2.06 -4.14
N LEU A 95 -7.42 -2.35 -3.35
CA LEU A 95 -7.69 -3.72 -2.88
C LEU A 95 -7.72 -4.80 -3.98
N PRO A 96 -8.41 -4.62 -5.13
CA PRO A 96 -8.34 -5.60 -6.22
C PRO A 96 -6.94 -5.69 -6.87
N ILE A 97 -6.12 -4.64 -6.81
CA ILE A 97 -4.76 -4.64 -7.36
C ILE A 97 -3.87 -5.56 -6.53
N PHE A 98 -3.89 -5.44 -5.19
CA PHE A 98 -3.16 -6.35 -4.31
C PHE A 98 -3.60 -7.81 -4.48
N ARG A 99 -4.92 -8.06 -4.54
CA ARG A 99 -5.47 -9.40 -4.80
C ARG A 99 -5.00 -9.98 -6.13
N GLN A 100 -4.98 -9.18 -7.20
CA GLN A 100 -4.49 -9.62 -8.50
C GLN A 100 -2.98 -9.89 -8.47
N ALA A 101 -2.19 -8.98 -7.88
CA ALA A 101 -0.74 -9.14 -7.78
C ALA A 101 -0.36 -10.45 -7.06
N ARG A 102 -1.06 -10.80 -5.96
CA ARG A 102 -0.89 -12.09 -5.26
C ARG A 102 -1.17 -13.29 -6.17
N ARG A 103 -2.29 -13.25 -6.90
CA ARG A 103 -2.63 -14.31 -7.87
C ARG A 103 -1.57 -14.46 -8.94
N ASP A 104 -1.08 -13.35 -9.49
CA ASP A 104 -0.08 -13.35 -10.57
C ASP A 104 1.24 -13.97 -10.11
N VAL A 105 1.73 -13.60 -8.92
CA VAL A 105 3.01 -14.14 -8.41
C VAL A 105 2.89 -15.62 -8.03
N ILE A 106 1.74 -16.05 -7.48
CA ILE A 106 1.46 -17.46 -7.20
C ILE A 106 1.42 -18.28 -8.49
N ALA A 107 0.70 -17.79 -9.52
CA ALA A 107 0.61 -18.45 -10.82
C ALA A 107 1.98 -18.55 -11.52
N ALA A 108 2.89 -17.61 -11.24
CA ALA A 108 4.27 -17.63 -11.71
C ALA A 108 5.23 -18.48 -10.85
N GLY A 109 4.73 -19.21 -9.84
CA GLY A 109 5.54 -20.05 -8.94
C GLY A 109 6.32 -19.29 -7.87
N MET A 110 6.06 -18.00 -7.67
CA MET A 110 6.70 -17.15 -6.67
C MET A 110 5.83 -17.02 -5.41
N THR A 111 5.42 -18.14 -4.82
CA THR A 111 4.49 -18.16 -3.67
C THR A 111 4.99 -17.35 -2.47
N GLU A 112 6.28 -17.44 -2.15
CA GLU A 112 6.90 -16.68 -1.03
C GLU A 112 6.76 -15.16 -1.21
N LEU A 113 6.72 -14.67 -2.46
CA LEU A 113 6.55 -13.25 -2.75
C LEU A 113 5.14 -12.76 -2.45
N ALA A 114 4.14 -13.63 -2.46
CA ALA A 114 2.76 -13.26 -2.14
C ALA A 114 2.59 -12.83 -0.68
N GLY A 115 3.52 -13.23 0.20
CA GLY A 115 3.37 -13.10 1.64
C GLY A 115 2.35 -14.11 2.19
N ASN A 116 1.99 -13.93 3.45
CA ASN A 116 1.01 -14.77 4.14
C ASN A 116 -0.43 -14.47 3.73
N GLY A 117 -0.67 -13.40 2.95
CA GLY A 117 -1.90 -13.12 2.23
C GLY A 117 -3.16 -13.20 3.10
N ASP A 118 -3.59 -12.05 3.63
CA ASP A 118 -4.87 -11.82 4.28
C ASP A 118 -5.35 -12.92 5.26
N SER A 119 -5.12 -12.69 6.55
CA SER A 119 -5.72 -13.47 7.65
C SER A 119 -7.25 -13.58 7.61
N SER A 120 -7.94 -12.90 6.68
CA SER A 120 -9.38 -13.04 6.43
C SER A 120 -9.76 -14.21 5.51
N LEU A 121 -8.80 -14.90 4.86
CA LEU A 121 -9.07 -16.15 4.15
C LEU A 121 -8.86 -17.35 5.09
N SER A 122 -9.98 -17.93 5.53
CA SER A 122 -10.05 -19.04 6.47
C SER A 122 -9.22 -20.28 6.05
N PRO A 123 -8.80 -21.14 7.00
CA PRO A 123 -7.86 -22.26 6.78
C PRO A 123 -8.31 -23.37 5.81
N GLU A 124 -9.51 -23.30 5.24
CA GLU A 124 -10.15 -24.44 4.57
C GLU A 124 -9.57 -24.80 3.20
N ARG A 125 -8.68 -23.99 2.63
CA ARG A 125 -8.05 -24.30 1.32
C ARG A 125 -6.71 -25.05 1.40
N ARG A 126 -6.14 -25.28 2.60
CA ARG A 126 -4.90 -26.07 2.75
C ARG A 126 -5.09 -27.59 2.68
N ARG A 127 -6.31 -28.12 2.51
CA ARG A 127 -6.61 -29.57 2.52
C ARG A 127 -6.96 -30.18 1.16
N ARG A 128 -6.66 -29.52 0.04
CA ARG A 128 -6.84 -30.10 -1.29
C ARG A 128 -5.60 -29.87 -2.16
N SER A 129 -4.54 -30.58 -1.81
CA SER A 129 -3.38 -30.88 -2.65
C SER A 129 -2.68 -32.09 -2.06
#